data_AF-A0A1H9CRN3-F1
#
_entry.id   AF-A0A1H9CRN3-F1
#
_cell.length_a   1.000
_cell.length_b   1.000
_cell.length_c   1.000
_cell.angle_alpha   90.00
_cell.angle_beta   90.00
_cell.angle_gamma   90.00
#
_symmetry.space_group_name_H-M   'P 1'
#
loop_
_entity.id
_entity.type
_entity.pdbx_description
1 polymer ?
#
loop_
_entity_poly.entity_id
_entity_poly.type
_entity_poly.pdbx_seq_one_letter_code
_entity_poly.pdbx_strand_id
1 'polypeptide(L)'
;MFKKFLSAALATTLIVAGACLPGGVNAAGSWENTDRGWMYKVSDGVYASNEYIDGWWIGEDGIQSYSAQASWKKDSTGWWYGDTTGWYAKNTSYKIDGVWYWFNSKGYIYEKGWINGTGGWWYQYEDGSYAANEWVDGYWLSADGYWTYKPQAQWYKDSEGWYYMDSSGYYEKGGAVKIDGKVYWFDDRGYLKEYTILVPSSTAQATVSVTISADQKATAVNEMNALFSATIEKGIFKELTINGTKRTISNKDGVIYVDDKTLNAYVTDAVSKDANVSFNFNLKTTELLAGISLTDVSKYINYVKIGDVTFTNVKSENGISFDVNGTSYKGSNQDGALYVSGNVSEADWVKSLVNAGAIEKNTPITY
;
A
#
# COMPACT_ATOMS: atom_id res chain seq x y z
N MET A 1 -10.46 -7.32 27.52
CA MET A 1 -9.24 -6.80 26.86
C MET A 1 -8.35 -8.00 26.55
N PHE A 2 -8.48 -8.58 25.34
CA PHE A 2 -7.74 -9.79 24.96
C PHE A 2 -6.33 -9.41 24.51
N LYS A 3 -5.30 -9.85 25.26
CA LYS A 3 -3.89 -9.77 24.86
C LYS A 3 -3.64 -10.83 23.78
N LYS A 4 -3.76 -10.45 22.50
CA LYS A 4 -3.24 -11.26 21.40
C LYS A 4 -1.89 -10.68 21.00
N PHE A 5 -0.82 -11.44 21.23
CA PHE A 5 0.48 -11.14 20.64
C PHE A 5 0.30 -11.18 19.12
N LEU A 6 0.51 -10.04 18.45
CA LEU A 6 0.68 -9.98 16.99
C LEU A 6 2.06 -10.54 16.59
N SER A 7 2.60 -11.48 17.37
CA SER A 7 3.79 -12.22 16.99
C SER A 7 3.37 -13.31 16.01
N ALA A 8 3.73 -13.13 14.75
CA ALA A 8 3.80 -14.14 13.68
C ALA A 8 2.62 -14.36 12.71
N ALA A 9 1.45 -13.72 12.84
CA ALA A 9 0.29 -14.08 11.99
C ALA A 9 -0.09 -13.11 10.84
N LEU A 10 0.47 -11.90 10.74
CA LEU A 10 0.03 -10.94 9.71
C LEU A 10 1.13 -10.19 8.94
N ALA A 11 2.40 -10.54 9.17
CA ALA A 11 3.50 -10.04 8.35
C ALA A 11 3.86 -11.04 7.25
N THR A 12 2.97 -11.25 6.27
CA THR A 12 3.35 -11.84 4.98
C THR A 12 3.40 -10.79 3.90
N THR A 13 4.12 -9.70 4.14
CA THR A 13 5.06 -9.23 3.13
C THR A 13 6.31 -10.06 3.32
N LEU A 14 6.49 -11.06 2.45
CA LEU A 14 7.77 -11.70 2.23
C LEU A 14 8.70 -10.66 1.58
N ILE A 15 9.17 -9.69 2.35
CA ILE A 15 10.58 -9.34 2.17
C ILE A 15 11.26 -10.57 2.74
N VAL A 16 11.88 -11.36 1.87
CA VAL A 16 12.87 -12.34 2.31
C VAL A 16 13.94 -11.51 3.02
N ALA A 17 13.75 -11.24 4.32
CA ALA A 17 14.82 -10.89 5.22
C ALA A 17 15.60 -12.20 5.43
N GLY A 18 16.18 -12.71 4.34
CA GLY A 18 17.38 -13.52 4.46
C GLY A 18 18.33 -12.63 5.23
N ALA A 19 18.82 -13.14 6.37
CA ALA A 19 19.72 -12.41 7.27
C ALA A 19 20.67 -11.57 6.43
N CYS A 20 20.42 -10.26 6.37
CA CYS A 20 21.24 -9.38 5.55
C CYS A 20 22.56 -9.32 6.29
N LEU A 21 23.59 -9.99 5.77
CA LEU A 21 24.91 -9.91 6.38
C LEU A 21 25.38 -8.45 6.24
N PRO A 22 26.20 -7.93 7.18
CA PRO A 22 26.90 -6.68 6.97
C PRO A 22 27.60 -6.70 5.59
N GLY A 23 27.15 -5.85 4.66
CA GLY A 23 27.59 -5.84 3.25
C GLY A 23 26.64 -6.45 2.21
N GLY A 24 25.42 -6.84 2.59
CA GLY A 24 24.37 -7.31 1.66
C GLY A 24 23.41 -6.21 1.15
N VAL A 25 23.50 -5.01 1.71
CA VAL A 25 22.78 -3.81 1.25
C VAL A 25 23.70 -3.02 0.33
N ASN A 26 23.30 -2.87 -0.94
CA ASN A 26 23.92 -1.88 -1.81
C ASN A 26 23.30 -0.52 -1.52
N ALA A 27 24.09 0.55 -1.62
CA ALA A 27 23.55 1.90 -1.52
C ALA A 27 22.49 2.14 -2.62
N ALA A 28 21.39 2.79 -2.24
CA ALA A 28 20.37 3.21 -3.18
C ALA A 28 20.77 4.57 -3.77
N GLY A 29 21.12 4.60 -5.06
CA GLY A 29 21.59 5.81 -5.72
C GLY A 29 22.57 5.55 -6.86
N SER A 30 23.28 6.61 -7.27
CA SER A 30 24.25 6.55 -8.36
C SER A 30 25.43 7.49 -8.11
N TRP A 31 26.62 7.05 -8.56
CA TRP A 31 27.81 7.89 -8.63
C TRP A 31 27.71 8.91 -9.77
N GLU A 32 28.02 10.16 -9.47
CA GLU A 32 28.07 11.25 -10.43
C GLU A 32 29.45 11.92 -10.39
N ASN A 33 30.04 12.11 -11.57
CA ASN A 33 31.28 12.86 -11.70
C ASN A 33 30.93 14.33 -11.99
N THR A 34 31.32 15.21 -11.08
CA THR A 34 31.03 16.64 -11.13
C THR A 34 32.31 17.45 -11.27
N ASP A 35 32.21 18.75 -11.51
CA ASP A 35 33.36 19.67 -11.50
C ASP A 35 34.08 19.72 -10.13
N ARG A 36 33.43 19.24 -9.06
CA ARG A 36 33.99 19.15 -7.70
C ARG A 36 34.64 17.80 -7.41
N GLY A 37 34.45 16.80 -8.28
CA GLY A 37 34.87 15.42 -8.08
C GLY A 37 33.70 14.43 -8.05
N TRP A 38 33.99 13.19 -7.66
CA TRP A 38 32.99 12.14 -7.53
C TRP A 38 32.10 12.37 -6.30
N MET A 39 30.80 12.35 -6.52
CA MET A 39 29.77 12.45 -5.49
C MET A 39 28.77 11.31 -5.66
N TYR A 40 28.07 10.93 -4.58
CA TYR A 40 27.03 9.90 -4.64
C TYR A 40 25.65 10.53 -4.44
N LYS A 41 24.80 10.42 -5.46
CA LYS A 41 23.44 10.96 -5.45
C LYS A 41 22.48 9.90 -4.90
N VAL A 42 21.92 10.17 -3.72
CA VAL A 42 20.97 9.28 -3.03
C VAL A 42 19.56 9.45 -3.61
N SER A 43 19.18 10.68 -3.92
CA SER A 43 17.92 11.03 -4.59
C SER A 43 18.04 12.39 -5.29
N ASP A 44 17.00 12.82 -6.01
CA ASP A 44 17.03 14.07 -6.76
C ASP A 44 17.38 15.29 -5.88
N GLY A 45 18.58 15.85 -6.12
CA GLY A 45 19.11 16.99 -5.38
C GLY A 45 19.75 16.65 -4.02
N VAL A 46 19.82 15.38 -3.62
CA VAL A 46 20.36 14.94 -2.33
C VAL A 46 21.59 14.06 -2.53
N TYR A 47 22.71 14.45 -1.92
CA TYR A 47 23.98 13.74 -1.98
C TYR A 47 24.38 13.20 -0.61
N ALA A 48 25.05 12.05 -0.62
CA ALA A 48 25.64 11.44 0.56
C ALA A 48 26.75 12.33 1.16
N SER A 49 26.92 12.28 2.47
CA SER A 49 28.05 12.91 3.16
C SER A 49 28.32 12.21 4.49
N ASN A 50 29.59 12.24 4.92
CA ASN A 50 30.07 11.57 6.15
C ASN A 50 29.72 10.07 6.23
N GLU A 51 29.81 9.36 5.10
CA GLU A 51 29.48 7.94 5.03
C GLU A 51 30.37 7.20 4.03
N TYR A 52 30.48 5.88 4.21
CA TYR A 52 31.02 4.99 3.20
C TYR A 52 29.91 4.57 2.23
N ILE A 53 30.13 4.72 0.92
CA ILE A 53 29.27 4.16 -0.13
C ILE A 53 30.12 3.27 -1.04
N ASP A 54 29.73 2.02 -1.25
CA ASP A 54 30.45 1.03 -2.06
C ASP A 54 31.95 0.90 -1.67
N GLY A 55 32.24 1.09 -0.38
CA GLY A 55 33.61 1.09 0.14
C GLY A 55 34.34 2.44 0.09
N TRP A 56 33.78 3.47 -0.54
CA TRP A 56 34.42 4.78 -0.69
C TRP A 56 33.92 5.76 0.37
N TRP A 57 34.85 6.40 1.07
CA TRP A 57 34.50 7.47 2.01
C TRP A 57 34.09 8.74 1.28
N ILE A 58 32.90 9.22 1.58
CA ILE A 58 32.36 10.50 1.13
C ILE A 58 32.47 11.50 2.28
N GLY A 59 33.23 12.57 2.07
CA GLY A 59 33.46 13.60 3.08
C GLY A 59 32.21 14.41 3.43
N GLU A 60 32.33 15.29 4.42
CA GLU A 60 31.27 16.23 4.82
C GLU A 60 30.84 17.14 3.66
N ASP A 61 31.76 17.48 2.76
CA ASP A 61 31.53 18.29 1.56
C ASP A 61 30.83 17.54 0.42
N GLY A 62 30.53 16.25 0.63
CA GLY A 62 29.89 15.34 -0.32
C GLY A 62 30.83 14.78 -1.38
N ILE A 63 32.14 15.01 -1.27
CA ILE A 63 33.14 14.61 -2.25
C ILE A 63 33.86 13.35 -1.78
N GLN A 64 34.01 12.39 -2.68
CA GLN A 64 34.89 11.24 -2.47
C GLN A 64 36.35 11.73 -2.53
N SER A 65 37.03 11.71 -1.38
CA SER A 65 38.40 12.24 -1.25
C SER A 65 39.41 11.22 -0.73
N TYR A 66 38.94 10.08 -0.20
CA TYR A 66 39.80 9.05 0.37
C TYR A 66 40.04 7.89 -0.59
N SER A 67 41.29 7.67 -0.98
CA SER A 67 41.66 6.73 -2.05
C SER A 67 41.67 5.25 -1.63
N ALA A 68 41.60 4.94 -0.34
CA ALA A 68 41.55 3.56 0.13
C ALA A 68 40.11 3.07 0.22
N GLN A 69 39.83 1.95 -0.45
CA GLN A 69 38.51 1.35 -0.44
C GLN A 69 38.35 0.43 0.78
N ALA A 70 37.31 0.68 1.56
CA ALA A 70 36.90 -0.14 2.68
C ALA A 70 35.96 -1.28 2.25
N SER A 71 35.94 -2.35 3.03
CA SER A 71 35.03 -3.48 2.83
C SER A 71 34.73 -4.20 4.14
N TRP A 72 33.59 -4.89 4.17
CA TRP A 72 33.22 -5.80 5.24
C TRP A 72 34.10 -7.04 5.24
N LYS A 73 34.55 -7.43 6.42
CA LYS A 73 35.40 -8.60 6.68
C LYS A 73 34.80 -9.38 7.85
N LYS A 74 34.93 -10.71 7.83
CA LYS A 74 34.42 -11.61 8.88
C LYS A 74 35.50 -12.58 9.32
N ASP A 75 35.62 -12.78 10.62
CA ASP A 75 36.37 -13.87 11.22
C ASP A 75 35.53 -14.58 12.30
N SER A 76 36.16 -15.42 13.12
CA SER A 76 35.50 -16.15 14.21
C SER A 76 35.00 -15.26 15.36
N THR A 77 35.51 -14.03 15.47
CA THR A 77 35.13 -13.05 16.49
C THR A 77 33.91 -12.25 16.04
N GLY A 78 33.82 -11.93 14.75
CA GLY A 78 32.66 -11.25 14.19
C GLY A 78 32.96 -10.52 12.89
N TRP A 79 32.05 -9.60 12.54
CA TRP A 79 32.20 -8.71 11.39
C TRP A 79 32.89 -7.42 11.79
N TRP A 80 33.78 -6.94 10.92
CA TRP A 80 34.45 -5.65 11.04
C TRP A 80 34.54 -4.97 9.68
N TYR A 81 34.78 -3.67 9.67
CA TYR A 81 34.87 -2.87 8.45
C TYR A 81 36.21 -2.17 8.40
N GLY A 82 36.92 -2.29 7.29
CA GLY A 82 38.22 -1.65 7.14
C GLY A 82 38.75 -1.69 5.72
N ASP A 83 39.80 -0.92 5.48
CA ASP A 83 40.33 -0.67 4.15
C ASP A 83 41.53 -1.53 3.78
N THR A 84 42.13 -1.20 2.63
CA THR A 84 43.33 -1.85 2.09
C THR A 84 44.64 -1.31 2.67
N THR A 85 44.61 -0.19 3.41
CA THR A 85 45.78 0.41 4.06
C THR A 85 46.00 -0.11 5.48
N GLY A 86 45.03 -0.85 6.00
CA GLY A 86 45.03 -1.41 7.36
C GLY A 86 44.23 -0.59 8.36
N TRP A 87 43.54 0.47 7.91
CA TRP A 87 42.55 1.15 8.72
C TRP A 87 41.33 0.24 8.94
N TYR A 88 40.73 0.34 10.12
CA TYR A 88 39.46 -0.31 10.43
C TYR A 88 38.66 0.51 11.44
N ALA A 89 37.34 0.42 11.32
CA ALA A 89 36.41 1.05 12.24
C ALA A 89 36.53 0.42 13.62
N LYS A 90 36.72 1.25 14.66
CA LYS A 90 36.79 0.81 16.06
C LYS A 90 36.33 1.89 17.01
N ASN A 91 35.61 1.49 18.05
CA ASN A 91 35.12 2.35 19.13
C ASN A 91 34.34 3.58 18.62
N THR A 92 33.53 3.40 17.58
CA THR A 92 32.76 4.48 16.93
C THR A 92 31.64 3.90 16.07
N SER A 93 30.68 4.74 15.68
CA SER A 93 29.75 4.45 14.60
C SER A 93 30.28 4.93 13.25
N TYR A 94 29.88 4.23 12.18
CA TYR A 94 29.97 4.71 10.81
C TYR A 94 28.67 4.41 10.07
N LYS A 95 28.28 5.32 9.18
CA LYS A 95 27.25 5.07 8.18
C LYS A 95 27.92 4.42 6.97
N ILE A 96 27.42 3.26 6.57
CA ILE A 96 27.93 2.42 5.47
C ILE A 96 26.73 2.03 4.63
N ASP A 97 26.73 2.41 3.36
CA ASP A 97 25.66 2.18 2.38
C ASP A 97 24.28 2.62 2.87
N GLY A 98 24.23 3.79 3.52
CA GLY A 98 23.02 4.36 4.08
C GLY A 98 22.60 3.81 5.45
N VAL A 99 23.29 2.81 5.98
CA VAL A 99 22.96 2.13 7.24
C VAL A 99 24.00 2.44 8.31
N TRP A 100 23.56 2.72 9.54
CA TRP A 100 24.47 3.02 10.65
C TRP A 100 24.89 1.75 11.40
N TYR A 101 26.20 1.59 11.61
CA TYR A 101 26.81 0.46 12.33
C TYR A 101 27.66 0.98 13.50
N TRP A 102 27.65 0.28 14.62
CA TRP A 102 28.50 0.59 15.77
C TRP A 102 29.59 -0.48 15.94
N PHE A 103 30.85 -0.06 16.03
CA PHE A 103 32.01 -0.92 16.18
C PHE A 103 32.57 -0.83 17.61
N ASN A 104 32.76 -1.98 18.25
CA ASN A 104 33.33 -2.07 19.59
C ASN A 104 34.81 -1.66 19.64
N SER A 105 35.41 -1.69 20.83
CA SER A 105 36.81 -1.27 21.03
C SER A 105 37.84 -2.14 20.29
N LYS A 106 37.47 -3.35 19.87
CA LYS A 106 38.28 -4.26 19.06
C LYS A 106 37.96 -4.15 17.56
N GLY A 107 36.98 -3.34 17.17
CA GLY A 107 36.59 -3.10 15.79
C GLY A 107 35.54 -4.03 15.23
N TYR A 108 34.88 -4.85 16.05
CA TYR A 108 33.80 -5.73 15.62
C TYR A 108 32.43 -5.13 15.96
N ILE A 109 31.43 -5.42 15.14
CA ILE A 109 30.03 -5.16 15.48
C ILE A 109 29.56 -6.14 16.56
N TYR A 110 28.54 -5.81 17.36
CA TYR A 110 28.00 -6.73 18.38
C TYR A 110 27.05 -7.77 17.77
N GLU A 111 26.74 -8.82 18.54
CA GLU A 111 25.62 -9.69 18.22
C GLU A 111 24.28 -8.95 18.38
N LYS A 112 23.24 -9.44 17.71
CA LYS A 112 21.89 -8.88 17.82
C LYS A 112 21.44 -8.80 19.29
N GLY A 113 20.86 -7.67 19.67
CA GLY A 113 20.15 -7.50 20.93
C GLY A 113 20.41 -6.17 21.63
N TRP A 114 19.94 -6.09 22.87
CA TRP A 114 20.13 -4.96 23.76
C TRP A 114 21.55 -4.90 24.32
N ILE A 115 22.21 -3.76 24.18
CA ILE A 115 23.59 -3.54 24.58
C ILE A 115 23.63 -2.33 25.51
N ASN A 116 24.29 -2.48 26.66
CA ASN A 116 24.50 -1.39 27.61
C ASN A 116 25.87 -0.75 27.37
N GLY A 117 25.87 0.44 26.77
CA GLY A 117 27.06 1.24 26.50
C GLY A 117 27.18 2.46 27.41
N THR A 118 28.22 3.28 27.20
CA THR A 118 28.48 4.50 27.97
C THR A 118 27.32 5.51 27.90
N GLY A 119 26.60 5.57 26.77
CA GLY A 119 25.44 6.44 26.57
C GLY A 119 24.10 5.87 27.05
N GLY A 120 24.09 4.62 27.56
CA GLY A 120 22.88 3.90 27.95
C GLY A 120 22.63 2.67 27.08
N TRP A 121 21.41 2.14 27.18
CA TRP A 121 20.96 0.98 26.41
C TRP A 121 20.65 1.36 24.97
N TRP A 122 21.10 0.55 24.02
CA TRP A 122 20.79 0.65 22.59
C TRP A 122 20.56 -0.76 22.04
N TYR A 123 20.02 -0.88 20.82
CA TYR A 123 19.69 -2.17 20.23
C TYR A 123 20.39 -2.38 18.89
N GLN A 124 20.99 -3.56 18.71
CA GLN A 124 21.61 -4.00 17.46
C GLN A 124 20.75 -5.06 16.76
N TYR A 125 20.50 -4.89 15.47
CA TYR A 125 19.86 -5.88 14.61
C TYR A 125 20.85 -6.95 14.14
N GLU A 126 20.31 -8.05 13.62
CA GLU A 126 21.07 -9.19 13.09
C GLU A 126 22.04 -8.78 11.97
N ASP A 127 21.66 -7.78 11.20
CA ASP A 127 22.43 -7.26 10.07
C ASP A 127 23.57 -6.32 10.48
N GLY A 128 23.70 -6.02 11.77
CA GLY A 128 24.71 -5.13 12.30
C GLY A 128 24.27 -3.68 12.46
N SER A 129 23.13 -3.31 11.90
CA SER A 129 22.57 -1.97 12.07
C SER A 129 22.08 -1.76 13.50
N TYR A 130 22.07 -0.50 13.97
CA TYR A 130 21.46 -0.18 15.26
C TYR A 130 20.13 0.56 15.12
N ALA A 131 19.27 0.39 16.12
CA ALA A 131 17.94 0.99 16.16
C ALA A 131 18.01 2.49 16.51
N ALA A 132 17.30 3.33 15.74
CA ALA A 132 17.20 4.76 15.99
C ALA A 132 15.86 5.32 15.47
N ASN A 133 15.24 6.24 16.22
CA ASN A 133 13.88 6.75 15.98
C ASN A 133 12.85 5.64 15.78
N GLU A 134 12.87 4.62 16.64
CA GLU A 134 11.99 3.48 16.53
C GLU A 134 11.67 2.83 17.87
N TRP A 135 10.59 2.07 17.90
CA TRP A 135 10.28 1.18 19.01
C TRP A 135 10.97 -0.17 18.80
N VAL A 136 11.65 -0.68 19.82
CA VAL A 136 12.15 -2.06 19.85
C VAL A 136 11.71 -2.73 21.14
N ASP A 137 11.07 -3.89 21.06
CA ASP A 137 10.54 -4.63 22.22
C ASP A 137 9.64 -3.76 23.13
N GLY A 138 8.97 -2.77 22.54
CA GLY A 138 8.16 -1.79 23.26
C GLY A 138 8.91 -0.61 23.87
N TYR A 139 10.22 -0.48 23.68
CA TYR A 139 10.99 0.67 24.18
C TYR A 139 11.38 1.61 23.05
N TRP A 140 11.22 2.92 23.26
CA TRP A 140 11.57 3.92 22.25
C TRP A 140 13.06 4.25 22.30
N LEU A 141 13.72 4.13 21.15
CA LEU A 141 15.10 4.55 20.91
C LEU A 141 15.08 5.91 20.22
N SER A 142 15.79 6.89 20.79
CA SER A 142 15.86 8.25 20.24
C SER A 142 16.59 8.29 18.89
N ALA A 143 16.69 9.48 18.30
CA ALA A 143 17.50 9.72 17.11
C ALA A 143 18.98 9.34 17.28
N ASP A 144 19.50 9.44 18.51
CA ASP A 144 20.87 9.04 18.86
C ASP A 144 21.00 7.52 19.14
N GLY A 145 19.91 6.76 19.01
CA GLY A 145 19.88 5.31 19.14
C GLY A 145 19.85 4.78 20.58
N TYR A 146 19.63 5.66 21.57
CA TYR A 146 19.59 5.28 22.98
C TYR A 146 18.16 5.23 23.54
N TRP A 147 17.94 4.26 24.43
CA TRP A 147 16.73 4.17 25.21
C TRP A 147 16.70 5.28 26.25
N THR A 148 15.89 6.30 25.96
CA THR A 148 15.74 7.50 26.80
C THR A 148 14.32 7.69 27.33
N TYR A 149 13.39 6.85 26.88
CA TYR A 149 11.96 6.97 27.17
C TYR A 149 11.43 5.73 27.89
N LYS A 150 11.06 5.90 29.16
CA LYS A 150 10.72 4.78 30.06
C LYS A 150 9.42 4.03 29.75
N PRO A 151 8.32 4.69 29.32
CA PRO A 151 7.08 3.97 29.02
C PRO A 151 7.28 2.89 27.97
N GLN A 152 6.64 1.75 28.19
CA GLN A 152 6.72 0.60 27.30
C GLN A 152 5.45 0.50 26.46
N ALA A 153 5.61 0.43 25.15
CA ALA A 153 4.55 0.24 24.18
C ALA A 153 4.29 -1.23 23.84
N GLN A 154 3.06 -1.50 23.45
CA GLN A 154 2.64 -2.80 22.93
C GLN A 154 1.46 -2.63 21.98
N TRP A 155 1.23 -3.66 21.16
CA TRP A 155 0.08 -3.75 20.29
C TRP A 155 -1.20 -4.03 21.08
N TYR A 156 -2.25 -3.31 20.74
CA TYR A 156 -3.61 -3.53 21.23
C TYR A 156 -4.57 -3.64 20.04
N LYS A 157 -5.72 -4.27 20.26
CA LYS A 157 -6.79 -4.38 19.25
C LYS A 157 -8.16 -4.17 19.87
N ASP A 158 -9.00 -3.40 19.20
CA ASP A 158 -10.42 -3.26 19.49
C ASP A 158 -11.29 -3.47 18.23
N SER A 159 -12.51 -2.92 18.22
CA SER A 159 -13.44 -3.02 17.10
C SER A 159 -13.07 -2.14 15.90
N GLU A 160 -12.30 -1.07 16.12
CA GLU A 160 -11.86 -0.16 15.05
C GLU A 160 -10.58 -0.67 14.38
N GLY A 161 -9.66 -1.27 15.15
CA GLY A 161 -8.46 -1.86 14.56
C GLY A 161 -7.35 -2.17 15.55
N TRP A 162 -6.17 -2.41 15.02
CA TRP A 162 -4.93 -2.46 15.81
C TRP A 162 -4.41 -1.07 16.09
N TYR A 163 -3.86 -0.84 17.27
CA TYR A 163 -3.17 0.40 17.65
C TYR A 163 -1.96 0.07 18.51
N TYR A 164 -0.98 0.98 18.57
CA TYR A 164 0.25 0.79 19.34
C TYR A 164 0.35 1.87 20.41
N MET A 165 0.25 1.47 21.68
CA MET A 165 0.12 2.39 22.80
C MET A 165 1.10 2.03 23.91
N ASP A 166 1.66 3.06 24.54
CA ASP A 166 2.55 2.95 25.68
C ASP A 166 1.81 2.92 27.02
N SER A 167 2.56 2.54 28.06
CA SER A 167 2.06 2.47 29.44
C SER A 167 1.69 3.83 30.05
N SER A 168 2.00 4.95 29.39
CA SER A 168 1.56 6.29 29.79
C SER A 168 0.22 6.69 29.16
N GLY A 169 -0.25 5.93 28.17
CA GLY A 169 -1.45 6.21 27.39
C GLY A 169 -1.20 6.97 26.10
N TYR A 170 0.06 7.26 25.75
CA TYR A 170 0.42 7.76 24.43
C TYR A 170 0.30 6.63 23.41
N TYR A 171 -0.22 6.93 22.22
CA TYR A 171 -0.31 5.98 21.12
C TYR A 171 0.15 6.62 19.82
N GLU A 172 0.70 5.76 18.96
CA GLU A 172 1.18 6.11 17.63
C GLU A 172 0.03 6.47 16.71
N LYS A 173 0.18 7.55 15.93
CA LYS A 173 -0.86 8.05 15.03
C LYS A 173 -0.31 8.94 13.93
N GLY A 174 -1.05 9.04 12.83
CA GLY A 174 -0.86 10.08 11.81
C GLY A 174 0.44 9.95 11.01
N GLY A 175 0.84 8.73 10.65
CA GLY A 175 2.04 8.54 9.82
C GLY A 175 2.71 7.19 9.95
N ALA A 176 3.88 7.10 9.32
CA ALA A 176 4.78 5.95 9.39
C ALA A 176 5.53 5.92 10.73
N VAL A 177 5.56 4.75 11.36
CA VAL A 177 6.28 4.50 12.61
C VAL A 177 7.06 3.20 12.46
N LYS A 178 8.33 3.21 12.85
CA LYS A 178 9.17 2.02 12.83
C LYS A 178 9.07 1.29 14.17
N ILE A 179 8.70 0.01 14.12
CA ILE A 179 8.51 -0.88 15.27
C ILE A 179 9.19 -2.22 14.95
N ASP A 180 10.14 -2.64 15.78
CA ASP A 180 10.93 -3.86 15.64
C ASP A 180 11.54 -4.03 14.23
N GLY A 181 12.09 -2.94 13.69
CA GLY A 181 12.76 -2.94 12.39
C GLY A 181 11.81 -2.78 11.19
N LYS A 182 10.50 -2.77 11.42
CA LYS A 182 9.47 -2.70 10.37
C LYS A 182 8.72 -1.38 10.43
N VAL A 183 8.43 -0.81 9.26
CA VAL A 183 7.60 0.40 9.16
C VAL A 183 6.12 -0.01 9.15
N TYR A 184 5.31 0.71 9.94
CA TYR A 184 3.86 0.59 10.02
C TYR A 184 3.22 1.96 9.86
N TRP A 185 2.09 2.06 9.18
CA TRP A 185 1.35 3.31 9.01
C TRP A 185 0.12 3.36 9.90
N PHE A 186 0.01 4.42 10.71
CA PHE A 186 -1.16 4.68 11.54
C PHE A 186 -2.00 5.82 10.95
N ASP A 187 -3.34 5.73 11.04
CA ASP A 187 -4.25 6.81 10.72
C ASP A 187 -4.22 7.92 11.80
N ASP A 188 -4.87 9.05 11.56
CA ASP A 188 -4.87 10.20 12.48
C ASP A 188 -5.56 9.91 13.82
N ARG A 189 -6.33 8.81 13.90
CA ARG A 189 -6.99 8.31 15.10
C ARG A 189 -6.12 7.31 15.88
N GLY A 190 -4.99 6.88 15.30
CA GLY A 190 -4.04 5.96 15.92
C GLY A 190 -4.22 4.48 15.58
N TYR A 191 -5.05 4.16 14.57
CA TYR A 191 -5.23 2.78 14.14
C TYR A 191 -4.31 2.45 12.96
N LEU A 192 -3.72 1.26 13.02
CA LEU A 192 -2.91 0.68 11.96
C LEU A 192 -3.72 0.60 10.66
N LYS A 193 -3.13 1.11 9.58
CA LYS A 193 -3.69 1.00 8.23
C LYS A 193 -3.47 -0.41 7.68
N GLU A 194 -4.46 -1.25 7.91
CA GLU A 194 -4.59 -2.56 7.25
C GLU A 194 -5.31 -2.42 5.91
N TYR A 195 -4.99 -3.28 4.96
CA TYR A 195 -5.76 -3.44 3.72
C TYR A 195 -5.93 -4.91 3.38
N THR A 196 -6.98 -5.23 2.62
CA THR A 196 -7.13 -6.51 1.95
C THR A 196 -7.12 -6.27 0.45
N ILE A 197 -6.15 -6.85 -0.24
CA ILE A 197 -6.05 -6.81 -1.69
C ILE A 197 -6.99 -7.88 -2.25
N LEU A 198 -7.98 -7.47 -3.03
CA LEU A 198 -8.89 -8.35 -3.77
C LEU A 198 -8.53 -8.30 -5.25
N VAL A 199 -8.02 -9.41 -5.78
CA VAL A 199 -7.64 -9.54 -7.20
C VAL A 199 -8.84 -10.13 -7.96
N PRO A 200 -9.45 -9.39 -8.92
CA PRO A 200 -10.59 -9.88 -9.65
C PRO A 200 -10.24 -11.02 -10.61
N SER A 201 -11.19 -11.93 -10.81
CA SER A 201 -11.10 -12.90 -11.90
C SER A 201 -11.28 -12.24 -13.25
N SER A 202 -10.51 -12.70 -14.24
CA SER A 202 -10.66 -12.28 -15.65
C SER A 202 -11.95 -12.80 -16.31
N THR A 203 -12.61 -13.78 -15.70
CA THR A 203 -13.78 -14.47 -16.26
C THR A 203 -15.10 -14.11 -15.60
N ALA A 204 -15.07 -13.60 -14.37
CA ALA A 204 -16.27 -13.26 -13.63
C ALA A 204 -16.93 -11.99 -14.16
N GLN A 205 -18.27 -11.94 -14.02
CA GLN A 205 -19.07 -10.79 -14.41
C GLN A 205 -19.77 -10.18 -13.19
N ALA A 206 -19.95 -8.87 -13.25
CA ALA A 206 -20.73 -8.08 -12.32
C ALA A 206 -21.97 -7.54 -13.05
N THR A 207 -23.15 -7.66 -12.45
CA THR A 207 -24.35 -6.98 -12.91
C THR A 207 -24.41 -5.61 -12.24
N VAL A 208 -24.43 -4.55 -13.03
CA VAL A 208 -24.56 -3.17 -12.56
C VAL A 208 -25.99 -2.70 -12.81
N SER A 209 -26.63 -2.19 -11.76
CA SER A 209 -27.98 -1.63 -11.82
C SER A 209 -27.94 -0.12 -11.63
N VAL A 210 -28.56 0.60 -12.56
CA VAL A 210 -28.62 2.06 -12.59
C VAL A 210 -30.08 2.49 -12.70
N THR A 211 -30.50 3.51 -11.96
CA THR A 211 -31.81 4.14 -12.14
C THR A 211 -31.64 5.63 -12.42
N ILE A 212 -32.33 6.08 -13.47
CA ILE A 212 -32.36 7.49 -13.89
C ILE A 212 -33.77 8.03 -13.61
N SER A 213 -33.82 9.13 -12.85
CA SER A 213 -35.05 9.88 -12.61
C SER A 213 -35.26 11.00 -13.64
N ALA A 214 -36.49 11.52 -13.72
CA ALA A 214 -36.88 12.48 -14.73
C ALA A 214 -36.08 13.78 -14.73
N ASP A 215 -35.66 14.24 -13.56
CA ASP A 215 -34.85 15.43 -13.32
C ASP A 215 -33.37 15.25 -13.69
N GLN A 216 -32.87 14.00 -13.73
CA GLN A 216 -31.46 13.69 -13.95
C GLN A 216 -31.14 13.26 -15.40
N LYS A 217 -32.17 13.07 -16.23
CA LYS A 217 -32.05 12.36 -17.52
C LYS A 217 -31.04 12.91 -18.51
N ALA A 218 -30.88 14.24 -18.62
CA ALA A 218 -29.99 14.83 -19.63
C ALA A 218 -28.51 14.50 -19.33
N THR A 219 -28.09 14.68 -18.09
CA THR A 219 -26.73 14.40 -17.64
C THR A 219 -26.47 12.90 -17.57
N ALA A 220 -27.38 12.14 -16.95
CA ALA A 220 -27.21 10.70 -16.74
C ALA A 220 -27.10 9.92 -18.05
N VAL A 221 -27.87 10.31 -19.08
CA VAL A 221 -27.83 9.61 -20.37
C VAL A 221 -26.55 9.92 -21.14
N ASN A 222 -26.01 11.13 -21.06
CA ASN A 222 -24.72 11.45 -21.69
C ASN A 222 -23.59 10.66 -21.03
N GLU A 223 -23.59 10.57 -19.71
CA GLU A 223 -22.60 9.81 -18.94
C GLU A 223 -22.72 8.30 -19.18
N MET A 224 -23.95 7.75 -19.27
CA MET A 224 -24.16 6.37 -19.69
C MET A 224 -23.74 6.11 -21.14
N ASN A 225 -24.00 7.03 -22.07
CA ASN A 225 -23.57 6.88 -23.46
C ASN A 225 -22.03 6.84 -23.53
N ALA A 226 -21.34 7.69 -22.77
CA ALA A 226 -19.88 7.65 -22.64
C ALA A 226 -19.40 6.30 -22.09
N LEU A 227 -19.98 5.81 -20.99
CA LEU A 227 -19.64 4.50 -20.41
C LEU A 227 -19.82 3.36 -21.42
N PHE A 228 -20.99 3.27 -22.03
CA PHE A 228 -21.32 2.19 -22.97
C PHE A 228 -20.49 2.27 -24.24
N SER A 229 -20.21 3.46 -24.77
CA SER A 229 -19.39 3.59 -25.97
C SER A 229 -17.91 3.24 -25.73
N ALA A 230 -17.41 3.42 -24.50
CA ALA A 230 -16.07 2.98 -24.10
C ALA A 230 -15.98 1.45 -23.87
N THR A 231 -17.08 0.81 -23.48
CA THR A 231 -17.13 -0.63 -23.10
C THR A 231 -17.71 -1.55 -24.17
N ILE A 232 -18.28 -1.00 -25.25
CA ILE A 232 -18.89 -1.74 -26.35
C ILE A 232 -18.12 -1.41 -27.63
N GLU A 233 -17.38 -2.39 -28.14
CA GLU A 233 -16.68 -2.26 -29.41
C GLU A 233 -17.65 -1.94 -30.55
N LYS A 234 -17.17 -1.15 -31.52
CA LYS A 234 -17.95 -0.75 -32.68
C LYS A 234 -18.46 -1.98 -33.43
N GLY A 235 -19.77 -2.03 -33.67
CA GLY A 235 -20.41 -3.15 -34.38
C GLY A 235 -20.68 -4.40 -33.53
N ILE A 236 -20.34 -4.39 -32.23
CA ILE A 236 -20.72 -5.46 -31.30
C ILE A 236 -22.08 -5.13 -30.65
N PHE A 237 -22.95 -6.13 -30.61
CA PHE A 237 -24.22 -6.05 -29.91
C PHE A 237 -24.07 -6.59 -28.49
N LYS A 238 -24.62 -5.89 -27.50
CA LYS A 238 -24.75 -6.37 -26.11
C LYS A 238 -26.22 -6.40 -25.70
N GLU A 239 -26.54 -7.27 -24.74
CA GLU A 239 -27.86 -7.31 -24.11
C GLU A 239 -27.87 -6.36 -22.90
N LEU A 240 -28.93 -5.56 -22.80
CA LEU A 240 -29.19 -4.63 -21.70
C LEU A 240 -30.63 -4.84 -21.24
N THR A 241 -30.88 -4.91 -19.94
CA THR A 241 -32.25 -4.97 -19.43
C THR A 241 -32.71 -3.56 -19.05
N ILE A 242 -33.74 -3.04 -19.72
CA ILE A 242 -34.32 -1.72 -19.46
C ILE A 242 -35.76 -1.88 -18.96
N ASN A 243 -36.05 -1.34 -17.77
CA ASN A 243 -37.36 -1.49 -17.08
C ASN A 243 -37.83 -2.97 -17.07
N GLY A 244 -36.91 -3.90 -16.77
CA GLY A 244 -37.18 -5.33 -16.73
C GLY A 244 -37.29 -6.03 -18.10
N THR A 245 -37.20 -5.29 -19.20
CA THR A 245 -37.27 -5.85 -20.56
C THR A 245 -35.87 -5.95 -21.16
N LYS A 246 -35.48 -7.13 -21.65
CA LYS A 246 -34.23 -7.31 -22.39
C LYS A 246 -34.29 -6.58 -23.73
N ARG A 247 -33.22 -5.85 -24.04
CA ARG A 247 -33.04 -5.04 -25.24
C ARG A 247 -31.65 -5.28 -25.81
N THR A 248 -31.52 -5.07 -27.11
CA THR A 248 -30.23 -5.11 -27.77
C THR A 248 -29.69 -3.69 -27.91
N ILE A 249 -28.42 -3.50 -27.54
CA ILE A 249 -27.72 -2.23 -27.74
C ILE A 249 -26.57 -2.39 -28.73
N SER A 250 -26.29 -1.33 -29.48
CA SER A 250 -25.17 -1.26 -30.41
C SER A 250 -24.45 0.08 -30.33
N ASN A 251 -23.14 0.06 -30.54
CA ASN A 251 -22.33 1.27 -30.67
C ASN A 251 -22.11 1.59 -32.16
N LYS A 252 -22.66 2.71 -32.62
CA LYS A 252 -22.46 3.26 -33.97
C LYS A 252 -21.73 4.61 -33.83
N ASP A 253 -20.41 4.57 -34.03
CA ASP A 253 -19.53 5.75 -34.00
C ASP A 253 -19.63 6.58 -32.71
N GLY A 254 -19.65 5.91 -31.56
CA GLY A 254 -19.71 6.56 -30.24
C GLY A 254 -21.14 6.88 -29.77
N VAL A 255 -22.15 6.63 -30.60
CA VAL A 255 -23.56 6.80 -30.25
C VAL A 255 -24.17 5.43 -29.97
N ILE A 256 -24.76 5.29 -28.79
CA ILE A 256 -25.44 4.06 -28.39
C ILE A 256 -26.87 4.06 -28.91
N TYR A 257 -27.24 2.96 -29.55
CA TYR A 257 -28.60 2.71 -30.01
C TYR A 257 -29.21 1.58 -29.18
N VAL A 258 -30.45 1.77 -28.77
CA VAL A 258 -31.32 0.76 -28.16
C VAL A 258 -32.38 0.42 -29.19
N ASP A 259 -32.39 -0.83 -29.66
CA ASP A 259 -33.14 -1.22 -30.85
C ASP A 259 -32.80 -0.27 -32.03
N ASP A 260 -33.75 0.53 -32.51
CA ASP A 260 -33.56 1.49 -33.62
C ASP A 260 -33.46 2.96 -33.18
N LYS A 261 -33.46 3.26 -31.88
CA LYS A 261 -33.40 4.63 -31.34
C LYS A 261 -32.07 4.92 -30.68
N THR A 262 -31.61 6.17 -30.70
CA THR A 262 -30.48 6.58 -29.85
C THR A 262 -30.86 6.40 -28.38
N LEU A 263 -29.88 6.12 -27.52
CA LEU A 263 -30.08 5.95 -26.08
C LEU A 263 -30.82 7.17 -25.50
N ASN A 264 -30.42 8.39 -25.89
CA ASN A 264 -31.09 9.62 -25.50
C ASN A 264 -32.57 9.68 -25.91
N ALA A 265 -32.89 9.37 -27.17
CA ALA A 265 -34.27 9.34 -27.62
C ALA A 265 -35.10 8.27 -26.87
N TYR A 266 -34.52 7.09 -26.67
CA TYR A 266 -35.16 6.01 -25.92
C TYR A 266 -35.45 6.40 -24.47
N VAL A 267 -34.45 6.92 -23.75
CA VAL A 267 -34.63 7.33 -22.34
C VAL A 267 -35.62 8.50 -22.25
N THR A 268 -35.55 9.48 -23.15
CA THR A 268 -36.48 10.61 -23.17
C THR A 268 -37.92 10.14 -23.33
N ASP A 269 -38.17 9.23 -24.28
CA ASP A 269 -39.50 8.63 -24.49
C ASP A 269 -39.95 7.81 -23.28
N ALA A 270 -39.06 7.00 -22.70
CA ALA A 270 -39.38 6.15 -21.56
C ALA A 270 -39.68 6.96 -20.29
N VAL A 271 -38.85 7.96 -19.97
CA VAL A 271 -39.03 8.88 -18.82
C VAL A 271 -40.27 9.78 -19.00
N SER A 272 -40.71 10.04 -20.23
CA SER A 272 -41.98 10.76 -20.45
C SER A 272 -43.21 9.94 -20.05
N LYS A 273 -43.07 8.61 -19.94
CA LYS A 273 -44.13 7.65 -19.63
C LYS A 273 -44.01 7.10 -18.21
N ASP A 274 -42.78 6.86 -17.78
CA ASP A 274 -42.42 6.28 -16.49
C ASP A 274 -41.70 7.32 -15.62
N ALA A 275 -41.95 7.32 -14.31
CA ALA A 275 -41.28 8.25 -13.40
C ALA A 275 -39.74 8.07 -13.38
N ASN A 276 -39.27 6.82 -13.57
CA ASN A 276 -37.87 6.43 -13.57
C ASN A 276 -37.59 5.39 -14.65
N VAL A 277 -36.36 5.34 -15.16
CA VAL A 277 -35.88 4.29 -16.07
C VAL A 277 -34.71 3.55 -15.45
N SER A 278 -34.80 2.22 -15.37
CA SER A 278 -33.79 1.35 -14.76
C SER A 278 -33.06 0.52 -15.81
N PHE A 279 -31.75 0.46 -15.68
CA PHE A 279 -30.82 -0.24 -16.58
C PHE A 279 -30.08 -1.32 -15.79
N ASN A 280 -30.00 -2.53 -16.33
CA ASN A 280 -29.14 -3.58 -15.79
C ASN A 280 -28.26 -4.15 -16.91
N PHE A 281 -26.95 -4.10 -16.73
CA PHE A 281 -25.95 -4.59 -17.67
C PHE A 281 -24.83 -5.35 -16.96
N ASN A 282 -24.14 -6.20 -17.71
CA ASN A 282 -23.02 -6.96 -17.19
C ASN A 282 -21.69 -6.37 -17.66
N LEU A 283 -20.72 -6.28 -16.75
CA LEU A 283 -19.32 -5.97 -17.01
C LEU A 283 -18.45 -7.11 -16.50
N LYS A 284 -17.26 -7.33 -17.08
CA LYS A 284 -16.27 -8.18 -16.41
C LYS A 284 -15.83 -7.51 -15.12
N THR A 285 -15.51 -8.30 -14.09
CA THR A 285 -14.99 -7.77 -12.82
C THR A 285 -13.66 -7.04 -13.00
N THR A 286 -12.84 -7.46 -13.97
CA THR A 286 -11.63 -6.73 -14.37
C THR A 286 -11.94 -5.38 -15.03
N GLU A 287 -12.98 -5.28 -15.86
CA GLU A 287 -13.40 -4.01 -16.48
C GLU A 287 -13.96 -3.05 -15.42
N LEU A 288 -14.76 -3.57 -14.49
CA LEU A 288 -15.33 -2.82 -13.37
C LEU A 288 -14.24 -2.26 -12.43
N LEU A 289 -13.12 -2.97 -12.28
CA LEU A 289 -12.02 -2.54 -11.43
C LEU A 289 -10.99 -1.72 -12.19
N ALA A 290 -10.40 -2.22 -13.28
CA ALA A 290 -9.43 -1.50 -14.12
C ALA A 290 -9.94 -0.12 -14.52
N GLY A 291 -11.25 -0.01 -14.70
CA GLY A 291 -11.95 1.25 -14.65
C GLY A 291 -12.93 1.24 -13.49
N ILE A 292 -12.56 1.93 -12.40
CA ILE A 292 -13.56 2.80 -11.80
C ILE A 292 -13.90 3.96 -12.78
N SER A 293 -14.24 3.62 -14.03
CA SER A 293 -14.75 4.44 -15.11
C SER A 293 -16.27 4.61 -14.95
N LEU A 294 -16.77 4.31 -13.75
CA LEU A 294 -18.11 4.65 -13.31
C LEU A 294 -18.13 6.02 -12.64
N THR A 295 -17.04 6.80 -12.60
CA THR A 295 -16.98 8.09 -11.89
C THR A 295 -18.22 8.94 -12.11
N ASP A 296 -18.55 9.16 -13.37
CA ASP A 296 -19.71 9.96 -13.74
C ASP A 296 -21.03 9.20 -13.48
N VAL A 297 -21.06 7.89 -13.65
CA VAL A 297 -22.31 7.11 -13.53
C VAL A 297 -22.61 6.62 -12.10
N SER A 298 -21.64 6.72 -11.19
CA SER A 298 -21.66 6.11 -9.85
C SER A 298 -22.76 6.69 -8.97
N LYS A 299 -23.08 7.97 -9.15
CA LYS A 299 -24.21 8.67 -8.51
C LYS A 299 -25.58 8.09 -8.87
N TYR A 300 -25.69 7.30 -9.94
CA TYR A 300 -26.94 6.67 -10.39
C TYR A 300 -26.96 5.15 -10.14
N ILE A 301 -25.89 4.58 -9.59
CA ILE A 301 -25.82 3.14 -9.31
C ILE A 301 -26.70 2.84 -8.10
N ASN A 302 -27.66 1.94 -8.30
CA ASN A 302 -28.42 1.36 -7.19
C ASN A 302 -27.59 0.28 -6.50
N TYR A 303 -27.08 -0.65 -7.30
CA TYR A 303 -26.26 -1.74 -6.82
C TYR A 303 -25.32 -2.28 -7.90
N VAL A 304 -24.24 -2.89 -7.44
CA VAL A 304 -23.44 -3.83 -8.22
C VAL A 304 -23.61 -5.20 -7.59
N LYS A 305 -23.86 -6.23 -8.39
CA LYS A 305 -24.04 -7.60 -7.92
C LYS A 305 -23.01 -8.52 -8.56
N ILE A 306 -22.32 -9.30 -7.74
CA ILE A 306 -21.32 -10.29 -8.18
C ILE A 306 -21.63 -11.60 -7.48
N GLY A 307 -22.09 -12.60 -8.24
CA GLY A 307 -22.68 -13.80 -7.65
C GLY A 307 -23.85 -13.42 -6.73
N ASP A 308 -23.80 -13.86 -5.48
CA ASP A 308 -24.82 -13.53 -4.46
C ASP A 308 -24.51 -12.27 -3.65
N VAL A 309 -23.33 -11.66 -3.84
CA VAL A 309 -22.93 -10.46 -3.11
C VAL A 309 -23.50 -9.22 -3.80
N THR A 310 -24.18 -8.38 -3.03
CA THR A 310 -24.73 -7.11 -3.51
C THR A 310 -24.02 -5.96 -2.82
N PHE A 311 -23.43 -5.10 -3.63
CA PHE A 311 -22.75 -3.86 -3.24
C PHE A 311 -23.69 -2.69 -3.50
N THR A 312 -23.93 -1.85 -2.49
CA THR A 312 -24.74 -0.62 -2.61
C THR A 312 -23.89 0.59 -2.29
N ASN A 313 -24.42 1.80 -2.51
CA ASN A 313 -23.69 3.05 -2.26
C ASN A 313 -22.28 3.06 -2.89
N VAL A 314 -22.15 2.45 -4.07
CA VAL A 314 -20.89 2.34 -4.78
C VAL A 314 -20.52 3.71 -5.34
N LYS A 315 -19.45 4.29 -4.82
CA LYS A 315 -18.93 5.60 -5.22
C LYS A 315 -17.47 5.52 -5.57
N SER A 316 -17.04 6.42 -6.42
CA SER A 316 -15.65 6.51 -6.87
C SER A 316 -15.07 7.91 -6.94
N GLU A 317 -15.91 8.92 -6.72
CA GLU A 317 -15.48 10.30 -6.59
C GLU A 317 -14.60 10.43 -5.32
N ASN A 318 -13.31 10.73 -5.52
CA ASN A 318 -12.31 10.85 -4.44
C ASN A 318 -12.00 9.52 -3.70
N GLY A 319 -12.03 8.40 -4.41
CA GLY A 319 -11.71 7.07 -3.89
C GLY A 319 -12.90 6.11 -3.95
N ILE A 320 -12.64 4.81 -3.84
CA ILE A 320 -13.71 3.82 -3.85
C ILE A 320 -14.38 3.76 -2.48
N SER A 321 -15.72 3.79 -2.46
CA SER A 321 -16.49 3.34 -1.30
C SER A 321 -17.70 2.53 -1.75
N PHE A 322 -18.14 1.62 -0.89
CA PHE A 322 -19.29 0.77 -1.14
C PHE A 322 -19.79 0.17 0.18
N ASP A 323 -21.04 -0.24 0.19
CA ASP A 323 -21.64 -0.94 1.31
C ASP A 323 -21.91 -2.39 0.95
N VAL A 324 -21.69 -3.30 1.90
CA VAL A 324 -22.10 -4.70 1.81
C VAL A 324 -22.77 -5.09 3.12
N ASN A 325 -23.97 -5.68 3.04
CA ASN A 325 -24.75 -6.11 4.20
C ASN A 325 -24.91 -5.01 5.27
N GLY A 326 -25.09 -3.75 4.83
CA GLY A 326 -25.27 -2.59 5.71
C GLY A 326 -23.99 -2.06 6.37
N THR A 327 -22.82 -2.63 6.03
CA THR A 327 -21.51 -2.14 6.49
C THR A 327 -20.82 -1.38 5.37
N SER A 328 -20.33 -0.17 5.66
CA SER A 328 -19.58 0.64 4.70
C SER A 328 -18.11 0.31 4.69
N TYR A 329 -17.56 0.20 3.48
CA TYR A 329 -16.16 -0.04 3.21
C TYR A 329 -15.60 1.08 2.34
N LYS A 330 -14.30 1.31 2.51
CA LYS A 330 -13.51 2.19 1.65
C LYS A 330 -12.42 1.37 0.98
N GLY A 331 -11.98 1.84 -0.18
CA GLY A 331 -10.85 1.24 -0.86
C GLY A 331 -10.26 2.13 -1.92
N SER A 332 -9.30 1.56 -2.62
CA SER A 332 -8.66 2.17 -3.79
C SER A 332 -8.41 1.10 -4.84
N ASN A 333 -8.35 1.51 -6.11
CA ASN A 333 -7.80 0.66 -7.14
C ASN A 333 -6.29 0.91 -7.23
N GLN A 334 -5.49 -0.14 -7.17
CA GLN A 334 -4.07 -0.10 -7.51
C GLN A 334 -3.72 -1.37 -8.28
N ASP A 335 -2.99 -1.23 -9.38
CA ASP A 335 -2.50 -2.33 -10.22
C ASP A 335 -3.58 -3.35 -10.65
N GLY A 336 -4.81 -2.87 -10.90
CA GLY A 336 -5.93 -3.73 -11.32
C GLY A 336 -6.57 -4.54 -10.19
N ALA A 337 -6.19 -4.30 -8.94
CA ALA A 337 -6.79 -4.92 -7.75
C ALA A 337 -7.50 -3.88 -6.87
N LEU A 338 -8.47 -4.36 -6.09
CA LEU A 338 -9.17 -3.55 -5.10
C LEU A 338 -8.49 -3.66 -3.73
N TYR A 339 -7.95 -2.56 -3.24
CA TYR A 339 -7.37 -2.46 -1.89
C TYR A 339 -8.46 -1.96 -0.96
N VAL A 340 -9.12 -2.88 -0.25
CA VAL A 340 -10.15 -2.55 0.74
C VAL A 340 -9.47 -2.19 2.06
N SER A 341 -9.83 -1.06 2.66
CA SER A 341 -9.33 -0.68 3.99
C SER A 341 -9.81 -1.67 5.06
N GLY A 342 -8.89 -2.09 5.92
CA GLY A 342 -9.07 -3.09 6.95
C GLY A 342 -8.75 -4.52 6.49
N ASN A 343 -8.64 -5.42 7.46
CA ASN A 343 -8.56 -6.86 7.20
C ASN A 343 -9.97 -7.45 7.05
N VAL A 344 -10.45 -7.51 5.80
CA VAL A 344 -11.72 -8.11 5.40
C VAL A 344 -11.56 -9.49 4.79
N SER A 345 -10.36 -10.08 4.81
CA SER A 345 -10.08 -11.38 4.18
C SER A 345 -11.00 -12.50 4.68
N GLU A 346 -11.44 -12.43 5.93
CA GLU A 346 -12.33 -13.39 6.56
C GLU A 346 -13.81 -13.02 6.53
N ALA A 347 -14.17 -11.86 5.95
CA ALA A 347 -15.56 -11.42 5.87
C ALA A 347 -16.40 -12.35 4.97
N ASP A 348 -17.64 -12.64 5.38
CA ASP A 348 -18.51 -13.60 4.67
C ASP A 348 -18.75 -13.21 3.21
N TRP A 349 -18.84 -11.92 2.91
CA TRP A 349 -19.00 -11.43 1.54
C TRP A 349 -17.73 -11.66 0.70
N VAL A 350 -16.54 -11.51 1.28
CA VAL A 350 -15.27 -11.81 0.58
C VAL A 350 -15.18 -13.31 0.30
N LYS A 351 -15.50 -14.16 1.28
CA LYS A 351 -15.58 -15.61 1.10
C LYS A 351 -16.56 -16.00 0.00
N SER A 352 -17.71 -15.33 -0.06
CA SER A 352 -18.72 -15.55 -1.10
C SER A 352 -18.19 -15.19 -2.49
N LEU A 353 -17.41 -14.11 -2.63
CA LEU A 353 -16.74 -13.78 -3.89
C LEU A 353 -15.70 -14.83 -4.30
N VAL A 354 -14.89 -15.32 -3.36
CA VAL A 354 -13.91 -16.40 -3.63
C VAL A 354 -14.65 -17.66 -4.11
N ASN A 355 -15.70 -18.08 -3.39
CA ASN A 355 -16.48 -19.27 -3.73
C ASN A 355 -17.18 -19.14 -5.09
N ALA A 356 -17.61 -17.93 -5.46
CA ALA A 356 -18.18 -17.64 -6.77
C ALA A 356 -17.13 -17.56 -7.90
N GLY A 357 -15.83 -17.69 -7.58
CA GLY A 357 -14.73 -17.48 -8.54
C GLY A 357 -14.61 -16.03 -9.01
N ALA A 358 -15.19 -15.08 -8.28
CA ALA A 358 -15.20 -13.67 -8.65
C ALA A 358 -13.87 -12.96 -8.36
N ILE A 359 -13.13 -13.46 -7.38
CA ILE A 359 -11.79 -13.00 -7.05
C ILE A 359 -10.84 -14.19 -6.96
N GLU A 360 -9.64 -14.05 -7.50
CA GLU A 360 -8.63 -15.10 -7.57
C GLU A 360 -7.80 -15.17 -6.29
N LYS A 361 -7.68 -14.04 -5.59
CA LYS A 361 -6.89 -13.92 -4.37
C LYS A 361 -7.43 -12.81 -3.48
N ASN A 362 -7.44 -13.04 -2.16
CA ASN A 362 -7.66 -12.05 -1.12
C ASN A 362 -6.48 -12.06 -0.13
N THR A 363 -5.57 -11.07 -0.21
CA THR A 363 -4.38 -11.03 0.66
C THR A 363 -4.48 -9.87 1.65
N PRO A 364 -4.51 -10.12 2.97
CA PRO A 364 -4.38 -9.06 3.95
C PRO A 364 -2.93 -8.55 3.97
N ILE A 365 -2.76 -7.23 4.02
CA ILE A 365 -1.48 -6.55 4.12
C ILE A 365 -1.56 -5.43 5.16
N THR A 366 -0.41 -5.10 5.74
CA THR A 366 -0.19 -3.91 6.56
C THR A 366 0.78 -3.02 5.81
N TYR A 367 0.49 -1.72 5.74
CA TYR A 367 1.48 -0.74 5.26
C TYR A 367 2.37 -0.26 6.39
#